data_AF-A0A445C4C5-F1
#
_entry.id   AF-A0A445C4C5-F1
#
_cell.length_a   1.000
_cell.length_b   1.000
_cell.length_c   1.000
_cell.angle_alpha   90.00
_cell.angle_beta   90.00
_cell.angle_gamma   90.00
#
_symmetry.space_group_name_H-M   'P 1'
#
loop_
_entity.id
_entity.type
_entity.pdbx_description
1 polymer ?
#
loop_
_entity_poly.entity_id
_entity_poly.type
_entity_poly.pdbx_seq_one_letter_code
_entity_poly.pdbx_strand_id
1 'polypeptide(L)'
;METVIFRRIVLMVMMTSMMVNMAKSELHYVGGNKFSWAPNVNLTQWSMHQHFYTSYENCIDKDFIKNITRGGGKDVIELKEVKTYYFLSSGGFCWNGLKVAINVENVAPTPSPGHNKSSSCTIGINQNLVILLILLWGIIIFK
;
A
#
# COMPACT_ATOMS: atom_id res chain seq x y z
N MET A 1 -5.60 -32.70 32.35
CA MET A 1 -4.56 -31.64 32.47
C MET A 1 -4.04 -31.24 31.09
N GLU A 2 -3.64 -32.20 30.26
CA GLU A 2 -3.19 -32.02 28.85
C GLU A 2 -4.08 -31.09 27.99
N THR A 3 -5.40 -31.31 27.95
CA THR A 3 -6.33 -30.55 27.08
C THR A 3 -6.52 -29.08 27.49
N VAL A 4 -6.41 -28.79 28.79
CA VAL A 4 -6.51 -27.42 29.34
C VAL A 4 -5.25 -26.63 29.05
N ILE A 5 -4.08 -27.28 29.11
CA ILE A 5 -2.78 -26.70 28.77
C ILE A 5 -2.73 -26.41 27.27
N PHE A 6 -3.14 -27.37 26.43
CA PHE A 6 -3.19 -27.19 24.98
C PHE A 6 -4.09 -26.02 24.57
N ARG A 7 -5.29 -25.91 25.15
CA ARG A 7 -6.21 -24.79 24.90
C ARG A 7 -5.61 -23.44 25.27
N ARG A 8 -4.83 -23.36 26.35
CA ARG A 8 -4.15 -22.12 26.77
C ARG A 8 -3.03 -21.74 25.82
N ILE A 9 -2.25 -22.72 25.34
CA ILE A 9 -1.17 -22.50 24.38
C ILE A 9 -1.76 -21.97 23.05
N VAL A 10 -2.83 -22.59 22.53
CA VAL A 10 -3.50 -22.14 21.30
C VAL A 10 -4.02 -20.71 21.43
N LEU A 11 -4.63 -20.36 22.57
CA LEU A 11 -5.12 -19.00 22.81
C LEU A 11 -3.97 -17.98 22.90
N MET A 12 -2.84 -18.31 23.52
CA MET A 12 -1.68 -17.43 23.56
C MET A 12 -1.04 -17.23 22.17
N VAL A 13 -1.00 -18.27 21.34
CA VAL A 13 -0.48 -18.19 19.96
C VAL A 13 -1.42 -17.37 19.06
N MET A 14 -2.74 -17.53 19.19
CA MET A 14 -3.71 -16.71 18.44
C MET A 14 -3.63 -15.22 18.82
N MET A 15 -3.55 -14.91 20.11
CA MET A 15 -3.45 -13.52 20.59
C MET A 15 -2.15 -12.84 20.16
N THR A 16 -1.03 -13.57 20.13
CA THR A 16 0.26 -13.05 19.65
C THR A 16 0.29 -12.85 18.13
N SER A 17 -0.43 -13.68 17.36
CA SER A 17 -0.55 -13.52 15.90
C SER A 17 -1.29 -12.24 15.47
N MET A 18 -2.19 -11.71 16.31
CA MET A 18 -2.91 -10.46 16.04
C MET A 18 -2.03 -9.21 16.20
N MET A 19 -0.87 -9.32 16.84
CA MET A 19 0.05 -8.21 17.10
C MET A 19 1.15 -8.04 16.03
N VAL A 20 1.24 -8.95 15.05
CA VAL A 20 2.38 -8.98 14.10
C VAL A 20 2.23 -8.00 12.91
N ASN A 21 1.11 -7.28 12.82
CA ASN A 21 0.85 -6.32 11.71
C ASN A 21 1.23 -4.87 12.07
N MET A 22 2.28 -4.66 12.86
CA MET A 22 2.79 -3.30 13.09
C MET A 22 3.61 -2.85 11.88
N ALA A 23 3.03 -1.97 11.07
CA ALA A 23 3.74 -1.28 10.00
C ALA A 23 4.93 -0.49 10.59
N LYS A 24 6.15 -0.93 10.28
CA LYS A 24 7.39 -0.26 10.66
C LYS A 24 7.47 1.07 9.89
N SER A 25 7.35 2.20 10.58
CA SER A 25 7.67 3.50 9.98
C SER A 25 9.20 3.67 9.99
N GLU A 26 9.82 3.66 8.82
CA GLU A 26 11.26 3.86 8.66
C GLU A 26 11.53 5.20 7.98
N LEU A 27 12.47 5.98 8.52
CA LEU A 27 12.87 7.26 7.94
C LEU A 27 13.75 6.99 6.71
N HIS A 28 13.22 7.26 5.52
CA HIS A 28 14.01 7.18 4.29
C HIS A 28 14.72 8.52 4.01
N TYR A 29 16.04 8.54 4.15
CA TYR A 29 16.85 9.69 3.72
C TYR A 29 16.91 9.76 2.20
N VAL A 30 16.43 10.87 1.63
CA VAL A 30 16.41 11.04 0.17
C VAL A 30 17.83 11.08 -0.38
N GLY A 31 18.17 10.06 -1.18
CA GLY A 31 19.48 9.80 -1.78
C GLY A 31 20.41 8.87 -0.98
N GLY A 32 19.96 8.30 0.15
CA GLY A 32 20.57 7.11 0.77
C GLY A 32 21.42 7.32 2.04
N ASN A 33 21.74 8.54 2.42
CA ASN A 33 22.51 8.90 3.63
C ASN A 33 22.05 10.26 4.22
N LYS A 34 22.52 10.63 5.42
CA LYS A 34 22.13 11.88 6.10
C LYS A 34 22.44 13.17 5.33
N PHE A 35 23.34 13.14 4.35
CA PHE A 35 23.78 14.29 3.55
C PHE A 35 23.31 14.21 2.09
N SER A 36 22.30 13.39 1.80
CA SER A 36 21.99 12.94 0.44
C SER A 36 21.14 13.87 -0.42
N TRP A 37 20.71 15.00 0.13
CA TRP A 37 20.17 16.11 -0.67
C TRP A 37 21.32 17.00 -1.19
N ALA A 38 22.23 16.40 -1.95
CA ALA A 38 23.46 17.03 -2.42
C ALA A 38 23.55 17.09 -3.96
N PRO A 39 24.28 18.07 -4.52
CA PRO A 39 24.57 18.12 -5.95
C PRO A 39 25.30 16.84 -6.38
N ASN A 40 25.00 16.35 -7.60
CA ASN A 40 25.56 15.12 -8.20
C ASN A 40 25.04 13.77 -7.65
N VAL A 41 23.93 13.76 -6.90
CA VAL A 41 23.21 12.52 -6.56
C VAL A 41 22.08 12.26 -7.57
N ASN A 42 22.06 11.08 -8.20
CA ASN A 42 20.97 10.70 -9.09
C ASN A 42 19.77 10.17 -8.28
N LEU A 43 18.85 11.08 -7.96
CA LEU A 43 17.65 10.79 -7.17
C LEU A 43 16.66 9.86 -7.89
N THR A 44 16.66 9.82 -9.22
CA THR A 44 15.80 8.92 -10.02
C THR A 44 16.23 7.46 -9.87
N GLN A 45 17.53 7.18 -9.97
CA GLN A 45 18.03 5.83 -9.72
C GLN A 45 17.86 5.43 -8.25
N TRP A 46 18.03 6.37 -7.33
CA TRP A 46 17.77 6.12 -5.91
C TRP A 46 16.30 5.72 -5.66
N SER A 47 15.33 6.49 -6.18
CA SER A 47 13.90 6.22 -5.95
C SER A 47 13.44 4.90 -6.53
N MET A 48 14.03 4.43 -7.64
CA MET A 48 13.74 3.12 -8.24
C MET A 48 14.05 1.93 -7.32
N HIS A 49 15.02 2.07 -6.40
CA HIS A 49 15.42 1.02 -5.46
C HIS A 49 14.75 1.17 -4.09
N GLN A 50 13.84 2.14 -3.93
CA GLN A 50 13.11 2.35 -2.69
C GLN A 50 11.69 1.82 -2.80
N HIS A 51 11.27 1.07 -1.79
CA HIS A 51 9.86 0.74 -1.58
C HIS A 51 9.23 1.82 -0.72
N PHE A 52 8.65 2.83 -1.35
CA PHE A 52 7.79 3.78 -0.64
C PHE A 52 6.45 3.10 -0.39
N TYR A 53 6.17 2.76 0.86
CA TYR A 53 4.82 2.40 1.28
C TYR A 53 3.95 3.65 1.17
N THR A 54 3.24 3.80 0.05
CA THR A 54 2.35 4.96 -0.12
C THR A 54 1.16 4.77 0.80
N SER A 55 0.83 5.80 1.58
CA SER A 55 -0.40 5.84 2.38
C SER A 55 -1.64 5.52 1.52
N TYR A 56 -1.56 5.74 0.22
CA TYR A 56 -2.58 5.42 -0.77
C TYR A 56 -2.85 3.92 -0.94
N GLU A 57 -1.83 3.06 -0.98
CA GLU A 57 -2.07 1.61 -1.13
C GLU A 57 -2.58 0.97 0.15
N ASN A 58 -2.06 1.41 1.29
CA ASN A 58 -2.42 0.87 2.60
C ASN A 58 -3.60 1.61 3.26
N CYS A 59 -4.24 2.53 2.54
CA CYS A 59 -5.36 3.34 3.05
C CYS A 59 -5.08 3.99 4.41
N ILE A 60 -3.85 4.50 4.58
CA ILE A 60 -3.44 5.23 5.78
C ILE A 60 -3.97 6.66 5.65
N ASP A 61 -4.95 7.00 6.47
CA ASP A 61 -5.59 8.32 6.53
C ASP A 61 -4.94 9.26 7.55
N LYS A 62 -3.72 8.93 7.99
CA LYS A 62 -2.88 9.73 8.88
C LYS A 62 -1.81 10.47 8.08
N ASP A 63 -1.39 11.63 8.59
CA ASP A 63 -0.28 12.42 8.03
C ASP A 63 -0.47 12.85 6.56
N PHE A 64 -1.72 13.10 6.14
CA PHE A 64 -2.01 13.65 4.82
C PHE A 64 -1.49 15.09 4.67
N ILE A 65 -1.17 15.48 3.44
CA ILE A 65 -0.69 16.83 3.12
C ILE A 65 -1.79 17.88 3.42
N LYS A 66 -3.05 17.56 3.08
CA LYS A 66 -4.19 18.46 3.29
C LYS A 66 -5.52 17.70 3.43
N ASN A 67 -6.30 18.02 4.47
CA ASN A 67 -7.70 17.59 4.55
C ASN A 67 -8.54 18.54 3.70
N ILE A 68 -9.20 18.02 2.68
CA ILE A 68 -10.04 18.81 1.78
C ILE A 68 -11.50 18.81 2.21
N THR A 69 -11.91 17.88 3.07
CA THR A 69 -13.30 17.64 3.46
C THR A 69 -13.80 18.77 4.37
N ARG A 70 -14.80 19.54 3.92
CA ARG A 70 -15.46 20.59 4.74
C ARG A 70 -16.74 20.13 5.44
N GLY A 71 -17.00 18.83 5.47
CA GLY A 71 -18.18 18.21 6.10
C GLY A 71 -19.42 18.07 5.21
N GLY A 72 -19.46 18.73 4.03
CA GLY A 72 -20.64 18.75 3.14
C GLY A 72 -20.51 18.01 1.81
N GLY A 73 -19.34 17.42 1.49
CA GLY A 73 -19.15 16.56 0.32
C GLY A 73 -19.13 17.26 -1.06
N LYS A 74 -18.92 18.59 -1.09
CA LYS A 74 -18.81 19.39 -2.33
C LYS A 74 -17.48 20.15 -2.39
N ASP A 75 -16.38 19.42 -2.22
CA ASP A 75 -15.05 20.02 -2.15
C ASP A 75 -14.44 20.10 -3.55
N VAL A 76 -14.04 21.31 -3.96
CA VAL A 76 -13.37 21.57 -5.24
C VAL A 76 -11.92 21.94 -4.96
N ILE A 77 -11.00 21.29 -5.68
CA ILE A 77 -9.56 21.53 -5.55
C ILE A 77 -8.93 21.71 -6.94
N GLU A 78 -8.04 22.68 -7.04
CA GLU A 78 -7.26 22.96 -8.25
C GLU A 78 -5.88 22.30 -8.15
N LEU A 79 -5.43 21.64 -9.22
CA LEU A 79 -4.12 20.99 -9.29
C LEU A 79 -3.19 21.81 -10.19
N LYS A 80 -2.33 22.62 -9.56
CA LYS A 80 -1.47 23.58 -10.27
C LYS A 80 -0.12 23.02 -10.72
N GLU A 81 0.33 21.93 -10.11
CA GLU A 81 1.64 21.36 -10.35
C GLU A 81 1.53 20.05 -11.14
N VAL A 82 2.48 19.85 -12.05
CA VAL A 82 2.67 18.60 -12.79
C VAL A 82 3.20 17.52 -11.85
N LYS A 83 2.30 16.81 -11.20
CA LYS A 83 2.61 15.67 -10.32
C LYS A 83 1.40 14.76 -10.17
N THR A 84 1.65 13.55 -9.67
CA THR A 84 0.59 12.61 -9.30
C THR A 84 0.04 12.95 -7.90
N TYR A 85 -1.24 13.29 -7.82
CA TYR A 85 -1.95 13.54 -6.57
C TYR A 85 -2.75 12.31 -6.16
N TYR A 86 -2.64 11.92 -4.88
CA TYR A 86 -3.37 10.79 -4.31
C TYR A 86 -4.45 11.30 -3.37
N PHE A 87 -5.69 10.87 -3.59
CA PHE A 87 -6.84 11.16 -2.75
C PHE A 87 -7.40 9.86 -2.20
N LEU A 88 -7.72 9.86 -0.91
CA LEU A 88 -8.28 8.71 -0.21
C LEU A 88 -9.36 9.20 0.76
N SER A 89 -10.34 8.35 1.00
CA SER A 89 -11.36 8.59 2.01
C SER A 89 -10.98 7.98 3.36
N SER A 90 -11.20 8.73 4.44
CA SER A 90 -11.03 8.28 5.82
C SER A 90 -12.21 7.37 6.25
N GLY A 91 -12.12 6.74 7.43
CA GLY A 91 -13.22 5.95 7.99
C GLY A 91 -13.41 4.58 7.35
N GLY A 92 -12.37 4.05 6.68
CA GLY A 92 -12.35 2.69 6.13
C GLY A 92 -12.91 2.55 4.72
N PHE A 93 -13.53 3.58 4.14
CA PHE A 93 -14.07 3.51 2.78
C PHE A 93 -13.00 3.39 1.69
N CYS A 94 -11.76 3.80 1.96
CA CYS A 94 -10.63 3.60 1.06
C CYS A 94 -10.43 2.12 0.69
N TRP A 95 -10.62 1.19 1.63
CA TRP A 95 -10.53 -0.25 1.37
C TRP A 95 -11.63 -0.77 0.45
N ASN A 96 -12.75 -0.05 0.39
CA ASN A 96 -13.86 -0.32 -0.53
C ASN A 96 -13.68 0.38 -1.89
N GLY A 97 -12.46 0.89 -2.18
CA GLY A 97 -12.14 1.53 -3.44
C GLY A 97 -12.43 3.03 -3.51
N LEU A 98 -12.80 3.67 -2.39
CA LEU A 98 -12.98 5.13 -2.34
C LEU A 98 -11.63 5.86 -2.23
N LYS A 99 -10.82 5.71 -3.28
CA LYS A 99 -9.50 6.33 -3.46
C LYS A 99 -9.24 6.58 -4.95
N VAL A 100 -8.52 7.66 -5.29
CA VAL A 100 -8.18 8.01 -6.68
C VAL A 100 -6.76 8.59 -6.77
N ALA A 101 -6.02 8.17 -7.79
CA ALA A 101 -4.73 8.74 -8.15
C ALA A 101 -4.91 9.56 -9.44
N ILE A 102 -4.60 10.85 -9.39
CA ILE A 102 -4.73 11.77 -10.51
C ILE A 102 -3.33 12.14 -10.97
N ASN A 103 -2.95 11.70 -12.18
CA ASN A 103 -1.71 12.14 -12.78
C ASN A 103 -1.93 13.46 -13.52
N VAL A 104 -1.32 14.55 -13.04
CA VAL A 104 -1.38 15.84 -13.70
C VAL A 104 -0.17 15.97 -14.60
N GLU A 105 -0.44 16.05 -15.90
CA GLU A 105 0.56 16.24 -16.94
C GLU A 105 0.42 17.63 -17.55
N ASN A 106 1.50 18.16 -18.11
CA ASN A 106 1.40 19.37 -18.91
C ASN A 106 0.62 19.00 -20.17
N VAL A 107 -0.38 19.82 -20.52
CA VAL A 107 -1.08 19.69 -21.79
C VAL A 107 -0.07 19.99 -22.90
N ALA A 108 0.57 18.93 -23.43
CA ALA A 108 1.30 19.05 -24.68
C ALA A 108 0.29 19.35 -25.79
N PRO A 109 0.56 20.31 -26.69
CA PRO A 109 -0.27 20.46 -27.88
C PRO A 109 -0.31 19.12 -28.64
N THR A 110 -1.51 18.71 -29.01
CA THR A 110 -1.92 17.35 -29.40
C THR A 110 -1.00 16.69 -30.44
N PRO A 111 -0.42 15.51 -30.14
CA PRO A 111 -0.02 14.53 -31.14
C PRO A 111 -1.11 13.46 -31.34
N SER A 112 -1.35 13.13 -32.61
CA SER A 112 -2.33 12.17 -33.16
C SER A 112 -2.33 10.78 -32.48
N PRO A 113 -3.44 10.00 -32.51
CA PRO A 113 -3.57 8.74 -31.76
C PRO A 113 -2.66 7.64 -32.31
N GLY A 114 -1.80 7.08 -31.45
CA GLY A 114 -0.96 5.92 -31.74
C GLY A 114 -1.33 4.71 -30.87
N HIS A 115 -1.48 3.56 -31.51
CA HIS A 115 -1.98 2.28 -31.00
C HIS A 115 -1.15 1.57 -29.90
N ASN A 116 -1.91 0.96 -28.97
CA ASN A 116 -1.80 -0.37 -28.33
C ASN A 116 -0.43 -0.91 -27.87
N LYS A 117 -0.34 -1.26 -26.57
CA LYS A 117 0.34 -2.49 -26.12
C LYS A 117 -0.37 -3.11 -24.91
N SER A 118 -0.62 -4.41 -25.04
CA SER A 118 -1.35 -5.31 -24.15
C SER A 118 -0.71 -5.50 -22.77
N SER A 119 -1.51 -5.40 -21.71
CA SER A 119 -1.13 -5.77 -20.35
C SER A 119 -1.14 -7.29 -20.19
N SER A 120 0.02 -7.86 -19.87
CA SER A 120 0.12 -9.25 -19.40
C SER A 120 -0.40 -9.33 -17.97
N CYS A 121 -1.47 -10.09 -17.76
CA CYS A 121 -2.04 -10.37 -16.45
C CYS A 121 -1.19 -11.46 -15.78
N THR A 122 -0.37 -11.09 -14.80
CA THR A 122 0.27 -12.05 -13.90
C THR A 122 -0.70 -12.44 -12.80
N ILE A 123 -1.00 -13.73 -12.74
CA ILE A 123 -1.88 -14.39 -11.77
C ILE A 123 -1.31 -14.17 -10.36
N GLY A 124 -1.97 -13.31 -9.58
CA GLY A 124 -1.71 -13.15 -8.15
C GLY A 124 -2.23 -14.38 -7.41
N ILE A 125 -1.33 -15.23 -6.95
CA ILE A 125 -1.68 -16.40 -6.14
C ILE A 125 -2.10 -15.88 -4.76
N ASN A 126 -3.38 -15.99 -4.44
CA ASN A 126 -3.93 -15.56 -3.16
C ASN A 126 -3.33 -16.42 -2.02
N GLN A 127 -2.54 -15.83 -1.13
CA GLN A 127 -1.81 -16.52 -0.06
C GLN A 127 -2.73 -17.27 0.93
N ASN A 128 -4.01 -16.89 1.02
CA ASN A 128 -4.99 -17.58 1.85
C ASN A 128 -5.35 -18.99 1.32
N LEU A 129 -5.24 -19.22 0.00
CA LEU A 129 -5.52 -20.53 -0.63
C LEU A 129 -4.42 -21.55 -0.35
N VAL A 130 -3.16 -21.10 -0.26
CA VAL A 130 -2.01 -21.97 0.05
C VAL A 130 -2.08 -22.48 1.49
N ILE A 131 -2.45 -21.61 2.45
CA ILE A 131 -2.58 -21.99 3.86
C ILE A 131 -3.68 -23.05 4.04
N LEU A 132 -4.81 -22.92 3.33
CA LEU A 132 -5.92 -23.86 3.40
C LEU A 132 -5.54 -25.24 2.84
N LEU A 133 -4.74 -25.29 1.77
CA LEU A 133 -4.22 -26.54 1.22
C LEU A 133 -3.21 -27.22 2.17
N ILE A 134 -2.33 -26.46 2.83
CA ILE A 134 -1.39 -27.02 3.81
C ILE A 134 -2.13 -27.60 5.02
N LEU A 135 -3.17 -26.92 5.50
CA LEU A 135 -3.99 -27.42 6.61
C LEU A 135 -4.77 -28.69 6.23
N LEU A 136 -5.32 -28.76 5.01
CA LEU A 136 -6.02 -29.95 4.53
C LEU A 136 -5.08 -31.15 4.35
N TRP A 137 -3.86 -30.95 3.83
CA TRP A 137 -2.86 -32.01 3.71
C TRP A 137 -2.33 -32.45 5.08
N GLY A 138 -2.14 -31.53 6.04
CA GLY A 138 -1.75 -31.86 7.41
C GLY A 138 -2.77 -32.78 8.11
N ILE A 139 -4.07 -32.55 7.92
CA ILE A 139 -5.13 -33.40 8.50
C ILE A 139 -5.10 -34.83 7.93
N ILE A 140 -4.71 -35.00 6.66
CA ILE A 140 -4.61 -36.30 5.99
C ILE A 140 -3.35 -37.07 6.45
N ILE A 141 -2.25 -36.38 6.77
CA ILE A 141 -0.99 -36.99 7.20
C ILE A 141 -1.04 -37.43 8.67
N PHE A 142 -1.84 -36.78 9.52
CA PHE A 142 -1.96 -37.08 10.97
C PHE A 142 -3.22 -37.88 11.34
N LYS A 143 -3.85 -38.54 10.35
CA LYS A 143 -4.91 -39.54 10.57
C LYS A 143 -4.30 -40.93 10.66
#